data_AF-A0A1H3BVZ3-F1
#
_entry.id   AF-A0A1H3BVZ3-F1
#
_cell.length_a   1.000
_cell.length_b   1.000
_cell.length_c   1.000
_cell.angle_alpha   90.00
_cell.angle_beta   90.00
_cell.angle_gamma   90.00
#
_symmetry.space_group_name_H-M   'P 1'
#
loop_
_entity.id
_entity.type
_entity.pdbx_description
1 polymer ?
#
loop_
_entity_poly.entity_id
_entity_poly.type
_entity_poly.pdbx_seq_one_letter_code
_entity_poly.pdbx_strand_id
1 'polypeptide(L)'
;MPDPLARRADAIHQTLIVMEQDAEADDLFALGYLIPQVPLVMEMVEYDPENVVPEDFDDVFLEWLNNAFADDAMSQHDQDHIRQLWDQARRQSNAA
;
A
#
# COMPACT_ATOMS: atom_id res chain seq x y z
N MET A 1 -22.05 -6.92 -4.07
CA MET A 1 -20.78 -7.08 -4.80
C MET A 1 -19.67 -7.28 -3.78
N PRO A 2 -18.55 -7.95 -4.11
CA PRO A 2 -17.38 -7.88 -3.23
C PRO A 2 -16.97 -6.42 -3.08
N ASP A 3 -16.55 -6.04 -1.87
CA ASP A 3 -16.12 -4.68 -1.55
C ASP A 3 -14.97 -4.24 -2.48
N PRO A 4 -15.13 -3.15 -3.26
CA PRO A 4 -14.12 -2.73 -4.23
C PRO A 4 -12.76 -2.38 -3.61
N LEU A 5 -12.77 -1.62 -2.50
CA LEU A 5 -11.55 -1.18 -1.81
C LEU A 5 -10.87 -2.35 -1.13
N ALA A 6 -11.63 -3.19 -0.41
CA ALA A 6 -11.05 -4.34 0.28
C ALA A 6 -10.40 -5.32 -0.72
N ARG A 7 -11.04 -5.55 -1.88
CA ARG A 7 -10.44 -6.38 -2.94
C ARG A 7 -9.14 -5.79 -3.46
N ARG A 8 -9.06 -4.47 -3.63
CA ARG A 8 -7.83 -3.80 -4.07
C ARG A 8 -6.73 -3.93 -3.03
N ALA A 9 -7.05 -3.64 -1.77
CA ALA A 9 -6.14 -3.73 -0.65
C ALA A 9 -5.58 -5.15 -0.50
N ASP A 10 -6.43 -6.18 -0.55
CA ASP A 10 -6.01 -7.58 -0.47
C ASP A 10 -5.04 -7.96 -1.59
N ALA A 11 -5.34 -7.56 -2.84
CA ALA A 11 -4.48 -7.84 -3.98
C ALA A 11 -3.09 -7.19 -3.85
N ILE A 12 -3.04 -5.94 -3.38
CA ILE A 12 -1.76 -5.25 -3.14
C ILE A 12 -1.02 -5.86 -1.95
N HIS A 13 -1.71 -6.17 -0.86
CA HIS A 13 -1.11 -6.78 0.33
C HIS A 13 -0.45 -8.12 0.00
N GLN A 14 -1.14 -8.99 -0.74
CA GLN A 14 -0.55 -10.25 -1.20
C GLN A 14 0.67 -10.03 -2.11
N THR A 15 0.61 -9.03 -2.99
CA THR A 15 1.73 -8.68 -3.86
C THR A 15 2.94 -8.20 -3.05
N LEU A 16 2.74 -7.37 -2.03
CA LEU A 16 3.81 -6.89 -1.15
C LEU A 16 4.45 -8.05 -0.36
N ILE A 17 3.65 -9.01 0.14
CA ILE A 17 4.16 -10.21 0.81
C ILE A 17 5.05 -11.03 -0.14
N VAL A 18 4.63 -11.21 -1.39
CA VAL A 18 5.45 -11.90 -2.39
C VAL A 18 6.73 -11.12 -2.69
N MET A 19 6.64 -9.79 -2.83
CA MET A 19 7.81 -8.94 -3.03
C MET A 19 8.81 -9.06 -1.87
N GLU A 20 8.36 -9.11 -0.62
CA GLU A 20 9.22 -9.27 0.57
C GLU A 20 9.94 -10.62 0.59
N GLN A 21 9.29 -11.70 0.14
CA GLN A 21 9.90 -13.04 0.11
C GLN A 21 11.11 -13.13 -0.84
N ASP A 22 11.08 -12.35 -1.93
CA ASP A 22 12.11 -12.31 -2.96
C ASP A 22 13.00 -11.04 -2.87
N ALA A 23 12.84 -10.23 -1.82
CA ALA A 23 13.50 -8.94 -1.68
C ALA A 23 14.99 -9.04 -1.30
N GLU A 24 15.77 -8.11 -1.84
CA GLU A 24 17.12 -7.84 -1.36
C GLU A 24 17.07 -7.11 0.00
N ALA A 25 18.17 -7.18 0.75
CA ALA A 25 18.24 -6.60 2.10
C ALA A 25 17.90 -5.10 2.15
N ASP A 26 18.22 -4.37 1.08
CA ASP A 26 17.98 -2.92 0.97
C ASP A 26 16.49 -2.59 0.88
N ASP A 27 15.64 -3.52 0.42
CA ASP A 27 14.20 -3.31 0.23
C ASP A 27 13.38 -3.73 1.46
N LEU A 28 13.95 -4.57 2.34
CA LEU A 28 13.24 -5.16 3.49
C LEU A 28 12.68 -4.11 4.46
N PHE A 29 13.40 -3.00 4.67
CA PHE A 29 12.89 -1.91 5.50
C PHE A 29 11.62 -1.30 4.89
N ALA A 30 11.65 -0.97 3.60
CA ALA A 30 10.55 -0.32 2.92
C ALA A 30 9.32 -1.24 2.80
N LEU A 31 9.55 -2.53 2.53
CA LEU A 31 8.47 -3.53 2.49
C LEU A 31 7.89 -3.80 3.88
N GLY A 32 8.74 -3.95 4.90
CA GLY A 32 8.32 -4.09 6.28
C GLY A 32 7.55 -2.88 6.81
N TYR A 33 7.80 -1.68 6.26
CA TYR A 33 7.01 -0.49 6.52
C TYR A 33 5.66 -0.52 5.80
N LEU A 34 5.61 -0.92 4.52
CA LEU A 34 4.38 -0.89 3.69
C LEU A 34 3.35 -1.95 4.07
N ILE A 35 3.79 -3.20 4.22
CA ILE A 35 2.92 -4.36 4.42
C ILE A 35 1.88 -4.13 5.54
N PRO A 36 2.28 -3.72 6.77
CA PRO A 36 1.31 -3.54 7.86
C PRO A 36 0.36 -2.35 7.66
N GLN A 37 0.69 -1.38 6.79
CA GLN A 37 -0.14 -0.20 6.56
C GLN A 37 -1.40 -0.56 5.75
N VAL A 38 -1.34 -1.54 4.85
CA VAL A 38 -2.47 -1.91 3.98
C VAL A 38 -3.71 -2.33 4.79
N PRO A 39 -3.63 -3.31 5.71
CA PRO A 39 -4.76 -3.64 6.56
C PRO A 39 -5.14 -2.51 7.52
N LEU A 40 -4.16 -1.75 8.04
CA LEU A 40 -4.44 -0.62 8.94
C LEU A 40 -5.29 0.47 8.25
N VAL A 41 -4.97 0.84 7.02
CA VAL A 41 -5.76 1.82 6.25
C VAL A 41 -7.18 1.30 6.04
N MET A 42 -7.35 0.01 5.71
CA MET A 42 -8.68 -0.59 5.54
C MET A 42 -9.51 -0.60 6.83
N GLU A 43 -8.86 -0.73 7.99
CA GLU A 43 -9.55 -0.64 9.29
C GLU A 43 -9.97 0.80 9.64
N MET A 44 -9.26 1.81 9.10
CA MET A 44 -9.43 3.22 9.46
C MET A 44 -10.27 4.02 8.45
N VAL A 45 -10.34 3.56 7.19
CA VAL A 45 -11.04 4.29 6.13
C VAL A 45 -12.56 4.10 6.23
N GLU A 46 -13.28 5.22 6.26
CA GLU A 46 -14.74 5.25 6.17
C GLU A 46 -15.16 5.57 4.73
N TYR A 47 -15.97 4.70 4.12
CA TYR A 47 -16.45 4.85 2.74
C TYR A 47 -17.79 4.16 2.53
N ASP A 48 -18.45 4.50 1.42
CA ASP A 48 -19.64 3.79 0.93
C ASP A 48 -19.23 2.83 -0.21
N PRO A 49 -19.33 1.50 -0.02
CA PRO A 49 -18.95 0.52 -1.03
C PRO A 49 -19.67 0.65 -2.38
N GLU A 50 -20.82 1.33 -2.44
CA GLU A 50 -21.56 1.56 -3.68
C GLU A 50 -21.04 2.75 -4.50
N ASN A 51 -20.24 3.64 -3.89
CA ASN A 51 -19.79 4.90 -4.47
C ASN A 51 -18.28 4.98 -4.69
N VAL A 52 -17.59 3.83 -4.64
CA VAL A 52 -16.13 3.74 -4.83
C VAL A 52 -15.77 2.73 -5.91
N VAL A 53 -14.62 2.95 -6.53
CA VAL A 53 -13.94 2.00 -7.41
C VAL A 53 -12.71 1.42 -6.72
N PRO A 54 -12.19 0.26 -7.16
CA PRO A 54 -11.02 -0.35 -6.54
C PRO A 54 -9.82 0.60 -6.45
N GLU A 55 -9.58 1.39 -7.50
CA GLU A 55 -8.45 2.31 -7.61
C GLU A 55 -8.50 3.44 -6.58
N ASP A 56 -9.66 3.75 -6.00
CA ASP A 56 -9.77 4.76 -4.94
C ASP A 56 -8.95 4.37 -3.70
N PHE A 57 -8.67 3.07 -3.51
CA PHE A 57 -7.79 2.61 -2.42
C PHE A 57 -6.37 3.13 -2.61
N ASP A 58 -5.90 3.20 -3.86
CA ASP A 58 -4.53 3.59 -4.16
C ASP A 58 -4.29 5.06 -3.76
N ASP A 59 -5.31 5.91 -3.94
CA ASP A 59 -5.28 7.33 -3.57
C ASP A 59 -5.39 7.51 -2.05
N VAL A 60 -6.33 6.82 -1.39
CA VAL A 60 -6.48 6.83 0.07
C VAL A 60 -5.19 6.37 0.75
N PHE A 61 -4.59 5.29 0.26
CA PHE A 61 -3.36 4.76 0.80
C PHE A 61 -2.18 5.73 0.63
N LEU A 62 -2.08 6.40 -0.53
CA LEU A 62 -1.01 7.37 -0.76
C LEU A 62 -1.14 8.60 0.15
N GLU A 63 -2.36 9.08 0.39
CA GLU A 63 -2.60 10.16 1.35
C GLU A 63 -2.20 9.75 2.77
N TRP A 64 -2.63 8.55 3.20
CA TRP A 64 -2.24 7.98 4.48
C TRP A 64 -0.71 7.90 4.64
N LEU A 65 -0.03 7.37 3.63
CA LEU A 65 1.40 7.17 3.64
C LEU A 65 2.16 8.51 3.76
N ASN A 66 1.70 9.56 3.08
CA ASN A 66 2.32 10.88 3.18
C ASN A 66 2.18 11.48 4.60
N ASN A 67 1.05 11.24 5.27
CA ASN A 67 0.87 11.66 6.66
C ASN A 67 1.77 10.85 7.60
N ALA A 68 1.81 9.52 7.43
CA ALA A 68 2.66 8.63 8.23
C ALA A 68 4.15 8.99 8.10
N PHE A 69 4.62 9.32 6.89
CA PHE A 69 5.99 9.81 6.68
C PHE A 69 6.31 11.10 7.43
N ALA A 70 5.35 12.03 7.50
CA ALA A 70 5.54 13.28 8.22
C ALA A 70 5.60 13.05 9.73
N ASP A 71 4.72 12.19 10.26
CA ASP A 71 4.67 11.84 11.69
C ASP A 71 5.92 11.07 12.15
N ASP A 72 6.43 10.16 11.31
CA ASP A 72 7.63 9.36 11.60
C ASP A 72 8.94 10.11 11.33
N ALA A 73 8.88 11.35 10.82
CA ALA A 73 10.03 12.12 10.34
C ALA A 73 10.91 11.32 9.34
N MET A 74 10.24 10.59 8.43
CA MET A 74 10.86 9.70 7.46
C MET A 74 11.80 10.47 6.51
N SER A 75 13.00 9.93 6.28
CA SER A 75 13.97 10.57 5.38
C SER A 75 13.45 10.59 3.94
N GLN A 76 13.82 11.60 3.14
CA GLN A 76 13.39 11.68 1.74
C GLN A 76 13.81 10.44 0.94
N HIS A 77 15.00 9.90 1.22
CA HIS A 77 15.50 8.70 0.56
C HIS A 77 14.58 7.50 0.82
N ASP A 78 14.20 7.28 2.08
CA ASP A 78 13.31 6.18 2.46
C ASP A 78 11.90 6.38 1.90
N GLN A 79 11.38 7.62 1.93
CA GLN A 79 10.08 7.93 1.33
C GLN A 79 10.05 7.60 -0.16
N ASP A 80 11.11 7.99 -0.90
CA ASP A 80 11.20 7.73 -2.34
C ASP A 80 11.28 6.23 -2.60
N HIS A 81 12.06 5.50 -1.81
CA HIS A 81 12.18 4.06 -1.93
C HIS A 81 10.86 3.34 -1.65
N ILE A 82 10.19 3.69 -0.56
CA ILE A 82 8.87 3.15 -0.20
C ILE A 82 7.85 3.43 -1.31
N ARG A 83 7.81 4.66 -1.87
CA ARG A 83 6.91 4.99 -2.98
C ARG A 83 7.20 4.17 -4.24
N GLN A 84 8.48 3.89 -4.54
CA GLN A 84 8.86 3.05 -5.68
C GLN A 84 8.34 1.62 -5.54
N LEU A 85 8.50 1.01 -4.36
CA LEU A 85 8.02 -0.34 -4.08
C LEU A 85 6.48 -0.40 -4.06
N TRP A 86 5.83 0.61 -3.49
CA TRP A 86 4.38 0.76 -3.58
C TRP A 86 3.88 0.78 -5.04
N ASP A 87 4.48 1.62 -5.89
CA ASP A 87 4.13 1.71 -7.30
C ASP A 87 4.35 0.40 -8.05
N GLN A 88 5.40 -0.35 -7.69
CA GLN A 88 5.65 -1.67 -8.23
C GLN A 88 4.55 -2.65 -7.83
N ALA A 89 4.21 -2.73 -6.54
CA ALA A 89 3.15 -3.61 -6.05
C ALA A 89 1.79 -3.29 -6.70
N ARG A 90 1.46 -2.00 -6.82
CA ARG A 90 0.25 -1.49 -7.47
C ARG A 90 0.11 -1.94 -8.93
N ARG A 91 1.22 -1.94 -9.68
CA ARG A 91 1.24 -2.39 -11.09
C ARG A 91 1.13 -3.90 -11.21
N GLN A 92 1.79 -4.64 -10.33
CA GLN A 92 1.79 -6.11 -10.37
C GLN A 92 0.43 -6.69 -9.94
N SER A 93 -0.23 -6.08 -8.96
CA SER A 93 -1.57 -6.49 -8.51
C SER A 93 -2.69 -6.22 -9.52
N ASN A 94 -2.45 -5.36 -10.51
CA ASN A 94 -3.37 -5.13 -11.64
C ASN A 94 -3.23 -6.16 -12.77
N ALA A 95 -2.13 -6.92 -12.78
CA ALA A 95 -1.80 -7.88 -13.84
C ALA A 95 -2.19 -9.33 -13.50
N ALA A 96 -2.74 -9.56 -12.30
CA ALA A 96 -3.08 -10.88 -11.75
C ALA A 96 -4.57 -11.21 -11.86
#